data_AF-A0A142CCP6-F1
#
_entry.id   AF-A0A142CCP6-F1
#
_cell.length_a   1.000
_cell.length_b   1.000
_cell.length_c   1.000
_cell.angle_alpha   90.00
_cell.angle_beta   90.00
_cell.angle_gamma   90.00
#
_symmetry.space_group_name_H-M   'P 1'
#
loop_
_entity.id
_entity.type
_entity.pdbx_description
1 polymer ?
#
loop_
_entity_poly.entity_id
_entity_poly.type
_entity_poly.pdbx_seq_one_letter_code
_entity_poly.pdbx_strand_id
1 'polypeptide(L)'
;PMGIGKRDHIRTLCQEPAIDVRFRDRFGRTPNEKDVDEIYKRFMPLQVAKVGEYSTLIPGALESIAALRQAGLKIGSTSGYPREVMEKLIPLAAAAGYSPDHVVATDEVPKGRPGPAQSLANVIALGLDDVAACVKV
;
A
#
# COMPACT_ATOMS: atom_id res chain seq x y z
N PRO A 1 7.29 -9.56 -1.85
CA PRO A 1 6.49 -9.47 -0.59
C PRO A 1 5.28 -8.54 -0.77
N MET A 2 4.10 -8.92 -0.28
CA MET A 2 2.87 -8.12 -0.44
C MET A 2 2.91 -6.83 0.40
N GLY A 3 2.47 -5.70 -0.17
CA GLY A 3 2.36 -4.42 0.53
C GLY A 3 3.65 -3.60 0.66
N ILE A 4 4.76 -4.03 0.06
CA ILE A 4 5.95 -3.18 -0.12
C ILE A 4 5.63 -2.06 -1.12
N GLY A 5 6.20 -0.88 -0.92
CA GLY A 5 6.08 0.25 -1.85
C GLY A 5 6.46 -0.16 -3.28
N LYS A 6 5.69 0.28 -4.28
CA LYS A 6 5.84 -0.21 -5.67
C LYS A 6 7.24 0.00 -6.24
N ARG A 7 7.91 1.09 -5.87
CA ARG A 7 9.30 1.36 -6.26
C ARG A 7 10.27 0.30 -5.74
N ASP A 8 10.15 -0.06 -4.47
CA ASP A 8 10.98 -1.11 -3.85
C ASP A 8 10.66 -2.48 -4.46
N HIS A 9 9.39 -2.74 -4.78
CA HIS A 9 9.00 -3.97 -5.47
C HIS A 9 9.60 -4.05 -6.88
N ILE A 10 9.57 -2.96 -7.66
CA ILE A 10 10.22 -2.91 -8.97
C ILE A 10 11.73 -3.16 -8.83
N ARG A 11 12.38 -2.54 -7.83
CA ARG A 11 13.80 -2.78 -7.55
C ARG A 11 14.09 -4.25 -7.26
N THR A 12 13.29 -4.89 -6.41
CA THR A 12 13.43 -6.33 -6.13
C THR A 12 13.26 -7.16 -7.40
N LEU A 13 12.26 -6.86 -8.24
CA LEU A 13 12.08 -7.56 -9.52
C LEU A 13 13.27 -7.37 -10.46
N CYS A 14 13.85 -6.17 -10.54
CA CYS A 14 15.05 -5.91 -11.32
C CYS A 14 16.28 -6.71 -10.84
N GLN A 15 16.28 -7.18 -9.59
CA GLN A 15 17.35 -8.00 -9.00
C GLN A 15 17.13 -9.51 -9.18
N GLU A 16 15.95 -9.94 -9.67
CA GLU A 16 15.70 -11.34 -9.97
C GLU A 16 16.59 -11.82 -11.14
N PRO A 17 17.33 -12.94 -11.00
CA PRO A 17 18.32 -13.36 -12.01
C PRO A 17 17.76 -13.47 -13.43
N ALA A 18 16.53 -13.98 -13.57
CA ALA A 18 15.88 -14.12 -14.87
C ALA A 18 15.52 -12.77 -15.50
N ILE A 19 15.22 -11.75 -14.70
CA ILE A 19 14.91 -10.40 -15.18
C ILE A 19 16.21 -9.67 -15.56
N ASP A 20 17.25 -9.77 -14.73
CA ASP A 20 18.56 -9.19 -15.03
C ASP A 20 19.14 -9.72 -16.35
N VAL A 21 19.10 -11.04 -16.59
CA VAL A 21 19.57 -11.64 -17.86
C VAL A 21 18.81 -11.05 -19.05
N ARG A 22 17.48 -11.02 -19.00
CA ARG A 22 16.65 -10.46 -20.08
C ARG A 22 16.90 -8.97 -20.30
N PHE A 23 17.18 -8.22 -19.24
CA PHE A 23 17.49 -6.80 -19.33
C PHE A 23 18.87 -6.59 -19.99
N ARG A 24 19.88 -7.38 -19.60
CA ARG A 24 21.21 -7.38 -20.24
C ARG A 24 21.14 -7.74 -21.72
N ASP A 25 20.38 -8.77 -22.09
CA ASP A 25 20.22 -9.17 -23.49
C ASP A 25 19.60 -8.05 -24.36
N ARG A 26 18.69 -7.24 -23.78
CA ARG A 26 18.01 -6.17 -24.50
C ARG A 26 18.79 -4.85 -24.52
N PHE A 27 19.45 -4.50 -23.42
CA PHE A 27 20.02 -3.16 -23.19
C PHE A 27 21.54 -3.14 -22.99
N GLY A 28 22.20 -4.30 -22.97
CA GLY A 28 23.66 -4.43 -22.84
C GLY A 28 24.22 -4.11 -21.45
N ARG A 29 23.37 -3.96 -20.42
CA ARG A 29 23.76 -3.63 -19.04
C ARG A 29 22.75 -4.16 -18.04
N THR A 30 23.13 -4.25 -16.76
CA THR A 30 22.22 -4.55 -15.65
C THR A 30 21.31 -3.35 -15.34
N PRO A 31 20.06 -3.58 -14.85
CA PRO A 31 19.18 -2.50 -14.38
C PRO A 31 19.84 -1.65 -13.29
N ASN A 32 19.56 -0.36 -13.28
CA ASN A 32 20.00 0.57 -12.24
C ASN A 32 18.82 1.41 -11.69
N GLU A 33 19.08 2.31 -10.74
CA GLU A 33 18.03 3.14 -10.13
C GLU A 33 17.27 4.02 -11.13
N LYS A 34 17.90 4.46 -12.24
CA LYS A 34 17.19 5.23 -13.28
C LYS A 34 16.15 4.38 -13.99
N ASP A 35 16.42 3.09 -14.22
CA ASP A 35 15.44 2.19 -14.82
C ASP A 35 14.26 1.95 -13.87
N VAL A 36 14.54 1.79 -12.57
CA VAL A 36 13.50 1.67 -11.54
C VAL A 36 12.61 2.92 -11.55
N ASP A 37 13.19 4.11 -11.66
CA ASP A 37 12.46 5.38 -11.77
C ASP A 37 11.57 5.44 -13.00
N GLU A 38 12.11 5.09 -14.17
CA GLU A 38 11.37 5.13 -15.43
C GLU A 38 10.23 4.12 -15.46
N ILE A 39 10.47 2.90 -14.97
CA ILE A 39 9.42 1.87 -14.85
C ILE A 39 8.35 2.35 -13.88
N TYR A 40 8.73 2.89 -12.72
CA TYR A 40 7.80 3.41 -11.73
C TYR A 40 6.93 4.53 -12.32
N LYS A 41 7.54 5.53 -12.96
CA LYS A 41 6.83 6.64 -13.62
C LYS A 41 5.85 6.18 -14.69
N ARG A 42 6.20 5.16 -15.48
CA ARG A 42 5.29 4.58 -16.49
C ARG A 42 4.18 3.74 -15.86
N PHE A 43 4.45 3.09 -14.75
CA PHE A 43 3.53 2.19 -14.08
C PHE A 43 2.46 2.93 -13.27
N MET A 44 2.80 4.04 -12.63
CA MET A 44 1.86 4.76 -11.74
C MET A 44 0.56 5.20 -12.43
N PRO A 45 0.56 5.81 -13.63
CA PRO A 45 -0.68 6.15 -14.33
C PRO A 45 -1.55 4.93 -14.63
N LEU A 46 -0.92 3.81 -15.00
CA LEU A 46 -1.63 2.55 -15.29
C LEU A 46 -2.26 1.97 -14.02
N GLN A 47 -1.55 2.04 -12.89
CA GLN A 47 -2.07 1.62 -11.61
C GLN A 47 -3.25 2.48 -11.16
N VAL A 48 -3.14 3.80 -11.27
CA VAL A 48 -4.24 4.73 -10.95
C VAL A 48 -5.47 4.45 -11.81
N ALA A 49 -5.28 4.22 -13.11
CA ALA A 49 -6.39 3.91 -14.01
C ALA A 49 -7.12 2.61 -13.65
N LYS A 50 -6.41 1.63 -13.09
CA LYS A 50 -6.94 0.29 -12.77
C LYS A 50 -7.34 0.09 -11.33
N VAL A 51 -6.86 0.90 -10.37
CA VAL A 51 -7.09 0.64 -8.94
C VAL A 51 -8.56 0.58 -8.56
N GLY A 52 -9.40 1.39 -9.20
CA GLY A 52 -10.84 1.39 -8.98
C GLY A 52 -11.58 0.18 -9.56
N GLU A 53 -11.05 -0.42 -10.63
CA GLU A 53 -11.65 -1.65 -11.20
C GLU A 53 -11.50 -2.85 -10.26
N TYR A 54 -10.47 -2.83 -9.40
CA TYR A 54 -10.15 -3.90 -8.46
C TYR A 54 -10.35 -3.48 -7.00
N SER A 55 -11.30 -2.58 -6.73
CA SER A 55 -11.58 -2.06 -5.38
C SER A 55 -12.81 -2.67 -4.70
N THR A 56 -13.39 -3.73 -5.27
CA THR A 56 -14.55 -4.41 -4.66
C THR A 56 -14.20 -4.92 -3.27
N LEU A 57 -15.08 -4.65 -2.30
CA LEU A 57 -14.91 -5.12 -0.94
C LEU A 57 -14.95 -6.64 -0.87
N ILE A 58 -14.09 -7.21 -0.02
CA ILE A 58 -14.08 -8.64 0.25
C ILE A 58 -15.40 -9.00 0.98
N PRO A 59 -16.07 -10.11 0.62
CA PRO A 59 -17.26 -10.56 1.34
C PRO A 59 -17.02 -10.68 2.85
N GLY A 60 -17.94 -10.17 3.67
CA GLY A 60 -17.80 -10.17 5.14
C GLY A 60 -17.01 -8.98 5.71
N ALA A 61 -16.38 -8.14 4.87
CA ALA A 61 -15.54 -7.04 5.35
C ALA A 61 -16.37 -5.97 6.08
N LEU A 62 -17.53 -5.58 5.56
CA LEU A 62 -18.35 -4.53 6.17
C LEU A 62 -18.97 -5.00 7.48
N GLU A 63 -19.40 -6.26 7.53
CA GLU A 63 -19.95 -6.92 8.71
C GLU A 63 -18.89 -6.96 9.82
N SER A 64 -17.66 -7.31 9.48
CA SER A 64 -16.52 -7.33 10.41
C SER A 64 -16.22 -5.92 10.94
N ILE A 65 -16.15 -4.92 10.05
CA ILE A 65 -15.90 -3.53 10.46
C ILE A 65 -17.03 -3.00 11.35
N ALA A 66 -18.29 -3.31 11.04
CA ALA A 66 -19.43 -2.92 11.85
C ALA A 66 -19.36 -3.54 13.26
N ALA A 67 -19.04 -4.83 13.37
CA ALA A 67 -18.87 -5.51 14.66
C ALA A 67 -17.74 -4.90 15.51
N LEU A 68 -16.59 -4.59 14.89
CA LEU A 68 -15.48 -3.92 15.57
C LEU A 68 -15.87 -2.54 16.07
N ARG A 69 -16.61 -1.76 15.26
CA ARG A 69 -17.11 -0.44 15.67
C ARG A 69 -18.12 -0.54 16.81
N GLN A 70 -19.02 -1.53 16.81
CA GLN A 70 -19.96 -1.78 17.91
C GLN A 70 -19.24 -2.13 19.23
N ALA A 71 -18.08 -2.79 19.14
CA ALA A 71 -17.21 -3.06 20.29
C ALA A 71 -16.38 -1.84 20.75
N GLY A 72 -16.58 -0.66 20.13
CA GLY A 72 -15.87 0.57 20.48
C GLY A 72 -14.45 0.66 19.92
N LEU A 73 -14.08 -0.18 18.95
CA LEU A 73 -12.74 -0.19 18.37
C LEU A 73 -12.60 0.86 17.26
N LYS A 74 -11.44 1.53 17.24
CA LYS A 74 -11.02 2.42 16.14
C LYS A 74 -10.43 1.59 14.99
N ILE A 75 -10.64 2.05 13.76
CA ILE A 75 -10.23 1.35 12.54
C ILE A 75 -9.15 2.17 11.83
N GLY A 76 -7.89 1.73 11.92
CA GLY A 76 -6.78 2.26 11.12
C GLY A 76 -6.53 1.42 9.87
N SER A 77 -5.99 2.05 8.82
CA SER A 77 -5.58 1.36 7.60
C SER A 77 -4.17 1.74 7.17
N THR A 78 -3.45 0.78 6.60
CA THR A 78 -2.12 0.96 6.02
C THR A 78 -2.13 0.40 4.61
N SER A 79 -1.49 1.09 3.67
CA SER A 79 -1.46 0.67 2.27
C SER A 79 -0.05 0.65 1.71
N GLY A 80 0.25 -0.34 0.85
CA GLY A 80 1.46 -0.32 0.04
C GLY A 80 1.37 0.62 -1.17
N TYR A 81 0.19 1.22 -1.40
CA TYR A 81 0.01 2.25 -2.41
C TYR A 81 0.50 3.62 -1.90
N PRO A 82 1.06 4.46 -2.79
CA PRO A 82 1.38 5.84 -2.47
C PRO A 82 0.11 6.69 -2.35
N ARG A 83 0.26 7.88 -1.77
CA ARG A 83 -0.85 8.81 -1.49
C ARG A 83 -1.65 9.12 -2.76
N GLU A 84 -0.99 9.33 -3.89
CA GLU A 84 -1.64 9.59 -5.19
C GLU A 84 -2.62 8.50 -5.64
N VAL A 85 -2.35 7.22 -5.32
CA VAL A 85 -3.25 6.10 -5.64
C VAL A 85 -4.35 6.01 -4.59
N MET A 86 -4.01 6.22 -3.31
CA MET A 86 -4.98 6.19 -2.22
C MET A 86 -6.03 7.30 -2.34
N GLU A 87 -5.68 8.48 -2.87
CA GLU A 87 -6.63 9.57 -3.14
C GLU A 87 -7.74 9.18 -4.12
N LYS A 88 -7.49 8.22 -5.02
CA LYS A 88 -8.51 7.67 -5.91
C LYS A 88 -9.28 6.52 -5.27
N LEU A 89 -8.60 5.70 -4.47
CA LEU A 89 -9.20 4.51 -3.87
C LEU A 89 -10.10 4.82 -2.66
N ILE A 90 -9.72 5.78 -1.82
CA ILE A 90 -10.47 6.12 -0.59
C ILE A 90 -11.92 6.52 -0.89
N PRO A 91 -12.21 7.41 -1.86
CA PRO A 91 -13.59 7.75 -2.19
C PRO A 91 -14.41 6.56 -2.70
N LEU A 92 -13.79 5.65 -3.47
CA LEU A 92 -14.45 4.45 -3.99
C LEU A 92 -14.78 3.47 -2.87
N ALA A 93 -13.84 3.26 -1.95
CA ALA A 93 -14.06 2.44 -0.76
C ALA A 93 -15.17 3.01 0.13
N ALA A 94 -15.18 4.34 0.33
CA ALA A 94 -16.22 5.02 1.10
C ALA A 94 -17.59 4.89 0.43
N ALA A 95 -17.68 5.07 -0.89
CA ALA A 95 -18.92 4.85 -1.65
C ALA A 95 -19.43 3.40 -1.57
N ALA A 96 -18.51 2.44 -1.42
CA ALA A 96 -18.82 1.03 -1.17
C ALA A 96 -19.14 0.71 0.31
N GLY A 97 -19.10 1.70 1.21
CA GLY A 97 -19.46 1.56 2.64
C GLY A 97 -18.27 1.33 3.58
N TYR A 98 -17.03 1.30 3.09
CA TYR A 98 -15.83 1.16 3.93
C TYR A 98 -15.11 2.50 4.11
N SER A 99 -15.17 3.03 5.33
CA SER A 99 -14.44 4.24 5.72
C SER A 99 -13.71 3.99 7.05
N PRO A 100 -12.40 3.70 7.04
CA PRO A 100 -11.59 3.66 8.26
C PRO A 100 -11.44 5.06 8.87
N ASP A 101 -11.08 5.12 10.15
CA ASP A 101 -10.89 6.37 10.90
C ASP A 101 -9.59 7.09 10.49
N HIS A 102 -8.57 6.33 10.07
CA HIS A 102 -7.32 6.88 9.54
C HIS A 102 -6.70 5.95 8.49
N VAL A 103 -6.01 6.53 7.51
CA VAL A 103 -5.35 5.80 6.41
C VAL A 103 -3.95 6.36 6.19
N VAL A 104 -2.96 5.48 6.23
CA VAL A 104 -1.55 5.81 5.97
C VAL A 104 -1.06 5.10 4.70
N ALA A 105 -0.71 5.87 3.69
CA ALA A 105 -0.09 5.43 2.45
C ALA A 105 1.42 5.13 2.65
N THR A 106 2.06 4.48 1.67
CA THR A 106 3.43 3.99 1.83
C THR A 106 4.50 5.10 1.84
N ASP A 107 4.21 6.23 1.22
CA ASP A 107 5.11 7.37 0.98
C ASP A 107 4.94 8.50 2.01
N GLU A 108 4.06 8.31 2.98
CA GLU A 108 3.84 9.26 4.09
C GLU A 108 4.71 8.97 5.31
N VAL A 109 5.49 7.90 5.26
CA VAL A 109 6.40 7.49 6.32
C VAL A 109 7.79 7.23 5.75
N PRO A 110 8.87 7.38 6.55
CA PRO A 110 10.23 7.18 6.05
C PRO A 110 10.51 5.77 5.53
N LYS A 111 9.86 4.75 6.11
CA LYS A 111 10.01 3.35 5.71
C LYS A 111 8.68 2.61 5.86
N GLY A 112 8.06 2.27 4.73
CA GLY A 112 6.86 1.43 4.67
C GLY A 112 7.13 -0.03 5.06
N ARG A 113 6.20 -0.93 4.74
CA ARG A 113 6.35 -2.38 5.01
C ARG A 113 7.66 -2.95 4.42
N PRO A 114 8.35 -3.87 5.13
CA PRO A 114 7.93 -4.54 6.36
C PRO A 114 8.18 -3.73 7.65
N GLY A 115 8.61 -2.47 7.55
CA GLY A 115 8.78 -1.59 8.71
C GLY A 115 7.44 -1.25 9.40
N PRO A 116 7.46 -0.90 10.70
CA PRO A 116 6.25 -0.66 11.48
C PRO A 116 5.66 0.75 11.30
N ALA A 117 6.33 1.65 10.58
CA ALA A 117 6.06 3.08 10.63
C ALA A 117 4.61 3.45 10.25
N GLN A 118 4.01 2.78 9.26
CA GLN A 118 2.62 3.04 8.88
C GLN A 118 1.62 2.66 9.98
N SER A 119 1.90 1.58 10.71
CA SER A 119 1.07 1.15 11.83
C SER A 119 1.23 2.11 13.00
N LEU A 120 2.46 2.53 13.32
CA LEU A 120 2.73 3.50 14.37
C LEU A 120 2.13 4.89 14.06
N ALA A 121 2.12 5.31 12.79
CA ALA A 121 1.44 6.52 12.38
C ALA A 121 -0.08 6.45 12.65
N ASN A 122 -0.71 5.28 12.46
CA ASN A 122 -2.11 5.09 12.86
C ASN A 122 -2.29 5.16 14.39
N VAL A 123 -1.41 4.54 15.18
CA VAL A 123 -1.45 4.62 16.65
C VAL A 123 -1.45 6.07 17.12
N ILE A 124 -0.55 6.89 16.56
CA ILE A 124 -0.46 8.32 16.87
C ILE A 124 -1.72 9.06 16.42
N ALA A 125 -2.12 8.91 15.16
CA ALA A 125 -3.26 9.63 14.60
C ALA A 125 -4.60 9.28 15.28
N LEU A 126 -4.74 8.04 15.75
CA LEU A 126 -5.92 7.57 16.46
C LEU A 126 -5.86 7.85 17.97
N GLY A 127 -4.76 8.40 18.49
CA GLY A 127 -4.59 8.71 19.91
C GLY A 127 -4.69 7.46 20.78
N LEU A 128 -3.91 6.43 20.44
CA LEU A 128 -3.81 5.19 21.21
C LEU A 128 -2.53 5.20 22.05
N ASP A 129 -2.65 4.88 23.34
CA ASP A 129 -1.53 4.95 24.28
C ASP A 129 -0.74 3.63 24.40
N ASP A 130 -1.33 2.50 24.00
CA ASP A 130 -0.72 1.17 24.09
C ASP A 130 -0.70 0.46 22.73
N VAL A 131 0.51 0.25 22.21
CA VAL A 131 0.72 -0.51 20.96
C VAL A 131 0.29 -1.97 21.12
N ALA A 132 0.43 -2.55 22.32
CA ALA A 132 0.03 -3.93 22.58
C ALA A 132 -1.50 -4.12 22.57
N ALA A 133 -2.27 -3.05 22.72
CA ALA A 133 -3.73 -3.04 22.57
C ALA A 133 -4.18 -2.97 21.09
N CYS A 134 -3.25 -2.90 20.13
CA CYS A 134 -3.55 -2.81 18.70
C CYS A 134 -3.40 -4.18 18.02
N VAL A 135 -4.36 -4.53 17.15
CA VAL A 135 -4.26 -5.71 16.28
C VAL A 135 -3.89 -5.26 14.86
N LYS A 136 -2.74 -5.74 14.35
CA LYS A 136 -2.36 -5.58 12.95
C LYS A 136 -2.61 -6.89 12.20
N VAL A 137 -3.51 -6.83 11.21
CA VAL A 137 -3.80 -7.93 10.26
C VAL A 137 -2.94 -7.87 9.00
#